data_AF-A4X699-F1
#
_entry.id   AF-A4X699-F1
#
_cell.length_a   1.000
_cell.length_b   1.000
_cell.length_c   1.000
_cell.angle_alpha   90.00
_cell.angle_beta   90.00
_cell.angle_gamma   90.00
#
_symmetry.space_group_name_H-M   'P 1'
#
loop_
_entity.id
_entity.type
_entity.pdbx_description
1 polymer ?
#
loop_
_entity_poly.entity_id
_entity_poly.type
_entity_poly.pdbx_seq_one_letter_code
_entity_poly.pdbx_strand_id
1 'polypeptide(L)'
;MARVAGRFRRVEPRRRARAYVLGLLSPLAGKNGWTLAEAAGENTPDGMQRLLNRSAWDAEAVRDDLRDYVAEHLGDADGVLIIDETGFLKKGTKSAGVQRQYSGTAGRTENCQLGVFLAYASAYGRTLIDRELYLPQSWCADDGRRTEAAVPAKVRFATKPALGL
;
A
#
# COMPACT_ATOMS: atom_id res chain seq x y z
N MET A 1 -5.54 -14.74 8.32
CA MET A 1 -4.38 -15.00 7.44
C MET A 1 -4.47 -16.29 6.62
N ALA A 2 -5.43 -17.20 6.85
CA ALA A 2 -5.55 -18.41 6.02
C ALA A 2 -5.85 -18.09 4.55
N ARG A 3 -6.75 -17.14 4.28
CA ARG A 3 -7.15 -16.72 2.92
C ARG A 3 -5.96 -16.32 2.04
N VAL A 4 -5.08 -15.45 2.55
CA VAL A 4 -3.89 -14.98 1.82
C VAL A 4 -2.66 -15.89 1.98
N ALA A 5 -2.78 -17.03 2.68
CA ALA A 5 -1.63 -17.85 3.03
C ALA A 5 -0.90 -18.41 1.79
N GLY A 6 -1.65 -18.71 0.73
CA GLY A 6 -1.12 -19.21 -0.54
C GLY A 6 -0.33 -18.18 -1.34
N ARG A 7 -0.38 -16.89 -0.97
CA ARG A 7 0.35 -15.80 -1.66
C ARG A 7 1.80 -15.67 -1.20
N PHE A 8 2.21 -16.48 -0.24
CA PHE A 8 3.57 -16.54 0.28
C PHE A 8 4.21 -17.89 -0.07
N ARG A 9 5.32 -17.87 -0.81
CA ARG A 9 6.04 -19.09 -1.20
C ARG A 9 6.65 -19.85 -0.02
N ARG A 10 6.96 -19.14 1.08
CA ARG A 10 7.63 -19.69 2.26
C ARG A 10 6.87 -19.35 3.54
N VAL A 11 7.06 -20.17 4.56
CA VAL A 11 6.36 -20.02 5.84
C VAL A 11 6.85 -18.81 6.63
N GLU A 12 8.13 -18.45 6.51
CA GLU A 12 8.74 -17.36 7.30
C GLU A 12 8.19 -15.99 6.88
N PRO A 13 8.14 -15.59 5.58
CA PRO A 13 7.48 -14.36 5.16
C PRO A 13 6.00 -14.33 5.54
N ARG A 14 5.30 -15.48 5.47
CA ARG A 14 3.89 -15.58 5.87
C ARG A 14 3.68 -15.30 7.37
N ARG A 15 4.49 -15.93 8.23
CA ARG A 15 4.46 -15.71 9.68
C ARG A 15 4.78 -14.24 10.00
N ARG A 16 5.75 -13.67 9.30
CA ARG A 16 6.12 -12.27 9.48
C ARG A 16 5.05 -11.30 8.98
N ALA A 17 4.41 -11.57 7.84
CA ALA A 17 3.27 -10.78 7.37
C ALA A 17 2.12 -10.78 8.38
N ARG A 18 1.84 -11.93 9.01
CA ARG A 18 0.88 -12.01 10.12
C ARG A 18 1.30 -11.13 11.29
N ALA A 19 2.55 -11.23 11.75
CA ALA A 19 3.06 -10.41 12.85
C ALA A 19 3.01 -8.91 12.51
N TYR A 20 3.36 -8.53 11.29
CA TYR A 20 3.30 -7.17 10.80
C TYR A 20 1.87 -6.61 10.85
N VAL A 21 0.88 -7.33 10.31
CA VAL A 21 -0.53 -6.90 10.35
C VAL A 21 -1.05 -6.80 11.78
N LEU A 22 -0.74 -7.77 12.66
CA LEU A 22 -1.11 -7.69 14.07
C LEU A 22 -0.48 -6.48 14.76
N GLY A 23 0.78 -6.18 14.46
CA GLY A 23 1.47 -4.99 14.95
C GLY A 23 0.87 -3.69 14.41
N LEU A 24 0.35 -3.66 13.19
CA LEU A 24 -0.38 -2.49 12.68
C LEU A 24 -1.71 -2.26 13.42
N LEU A 25 -2.41 -3.35 13.76
CA LEU A 25 -3.73 -3.30 14.43
C LEU A 25 -3.66 -3.14 15.96
N SER A 26 -2.48 -3.33 16.56
CA SER A 26 -2.30 -3.23 18.01
C SER A 26 -2.23 -1.78 18.50
N PRO A 27 -2.39 -1.49 19.81
CA PRO A 27 -2.29 -0.14 20.36
C PRO A 27 -0.83 0.32 20.57
N LEU A 28 0.04 0.14 19.56
CA LEU A 28 1.43 0.64 19.61
C LEU A 28 1.49 2.13 19.24
N ALA A 29 2.25 2.90 20.02
CA ALA A 29 2.44 4.34 19.82
C ALA A 29 3.04 4.71 18.46
N GLY A 30 3.86 3.83 17.87
CA GLY A 30 4.49 4.01 16.57
C GLY A 30 4.42 2.76 15.71
N LYS A 31 4.23 2.93 14.39
CA LYS A 31 4.14 1.84 13.40
C LYS A 31 5.37 1.78 12.48
N ASN A 32 6.55 2.00 13.05
CA ASN A 32 7.80 1.88 12.32
C ASN A 32 8.34 0.42 12.39
N GLY A 33 9.33 0.10 11.55
CA GLY A 33 9.88 -1.25 11.47
C GLY A 33 10.48 -1.77 12.78
N TRP A 34 11.00 -0.87 13.64
CA TRP A 34 11.58 -1.23 14.93
C TRP A 34 10.48 -1.62 15.93
N THR A 35 9.50 -0.74 16.14
CA THR A 35 8.40 -0.99 17.08
C THR A 35 7.57 -2.22 16.69
N LEU A 36 7.39 -2.46 15.38
CA LEU A 36 6.72 -3.67 14.90
C LEU A 36 7.56 -4.94 15.11
N ALA A 37 8.88 -4.86 14.97
CA ALA A 37 9.79 -5.97 15.24
C ALA A 37 9.81 -6.32 16.74
N GLU A 38 9.92 -5.33 17.61
CA GLU A 38 9.85 -5.52 19.08
C GLU A 38 8.52 -6.16 19.49
N ALA A 39 7.40 -5.66 18.97
CA ALA A 39 6.07 -6.24 19.22
C ALA A 39 5.93 -7.69 18.70
N ALA A 40 6.76 -8.09 17.72
CA ALA A 40 6.83 -9.44 17.20
C ALA A 40 7.87 -10.32 17.93
N GLY A 41 8.57 -9.79 18.94
CA GLY A 41 9.63 -10.49 19.67
C GLY A 41 10.94 -10.64 18.88
N GLU A 42 11.16 -9.81 17.85
CA GLU A 42 12.41 -9.78 17.09
C GLU A 42 13.40 -8.78 17.72
N ASN A 43 14.69 -9.13 17.76
CA ASN A 43 15.75 -8.29 18.33
C ASN A 43 16.22 -7.16 17.39
N THR A 44 15.87 -7.24 16.09
CA THR A 44 16.28 -6.27 15.08
C THR A 44 15.13 -6.02 14.09
N PRO A 45 15.07 -4.85 13.42
CA PRO A 45 14.03 -4.53 12.44
C PRO A 45 14.22 -5.25 11.10
N ASP A 46 15.32 -5.99 10.92
CA ASP A 46 15.75 -6.54 9.62
C ASP A 46 14.72 -7.49 9.04
N GLY A 47 14.04 -8.26 9.89
CA GLY A 47 12.96 -9.14 9.48
C GLY A 47 11.83 -8.35 8.83
N MET A 48 11.32 -7.33 9.54
CA MET A 48 10.23 -6.48 9.07
C MET A 48 10.60 -5.71 7.81
N GLN A 49 11.82 -5.15 7.75
CA GLN A 49 12.29 -4.47 6.55
C GLN A 49 12.43 -5.43 5.36
N ARG A 50 12.92 -6.65 5.59
CA ARG A 50 13.04 -7.68 4.53
C ARG A 50 11.67 -8.13 4.02
N LEU A 51 10.65 -8.19 4.87
CA LEU A 51 9.28 -8.47 4.43
C LEU A 51 8.81 -7.44 3.40
N LEU A 52 9.03 -6.16 3.68
CA LEU A 52 8.53 -5.05 2.85
C LEU A 52 9.37 -4.83 1.58
N ASN A 53 10.69 -5.02 1.67
CA ASN A 53 11.61 -4.58 0.61
C ASN A 53 12.21 -5.70 -0.23
N ARG A 54 12.16 -6.97 0.21
CA ARG A 54 12.91 -8.07 -0.43
C ARG A 54 12.19 -9.40 -0.52
N SER A 55 11.17 -9.63 0.31
CA SER A 55 10.47 -10.91 0.33
C SER A 55 9.56 -11.03 -0.89
N ALA A 56 9.59 -12.16 -1.58
CA ALA A 56 8.71 -12.43 -2.71
C ALA A 56 7.33 -12.85 -2.19
N TRP A 57 6.34 -11.97 -2.37
CA TRP A 57 4.92 -12.24 -2.22
C TRP A 57 4.16 -11.42 -3.26
N ASP A 58 3.04 -11.95 -3.72
CA ASP A 58 2.24 -11.32 -4.75
C ASP A 58 1.24 -10.35 -4.11
N ALA A 59 1.56 -9.05 -4.16
CA ALA A 59 0.73 -8.03 -3.56
C ALA A 59 -0.61 -7.81 -4.28
N GLU A 60 -0.65 -8.08 -5.59
CA GLU A 60 -1.87 -7.99 -6.40
C GLU A 60 -2.80 -9.15 -6.06
N ALA A 61 -2.26 -10.37 -5.98
CA ALA A 61 -3.06 -11.53 -5.61
C ALA A 61 -3.56 -11.47 -4.15
N VAL A 62 -2.82 -10.85 -3.23
CA VAL A 62 -3.31 -10.55 -1.87
C VAL A 62 -4.45 -9.53 -1.89
N ARG A 63 -4.39 -8.52 -2.76
CA ARG A 63 -5.50 -7.58 -2.96
C ARG A 63 -6.72 -8.30 -3.51
N ASP A 64 -6.56 -9.18 -4.48
CA ASP A 64 -7.68 -9.91 -5.08
C ASP A 64 -8.36 -10.82 -4.04
N ASP A 65 -7.59 -11.53 -3.21
CA ASP A 65 -8.12 -12.28 -2.07
C ASP A 65 -8.90 -11.39 -1.06
N LEU A 66 -8.47 -10.13 -0.89
CA LEU A 66 -9.17 -9.16 -0.04
C LEU A 66 -10.48 -8.71 -0.68
N ARG A 67 -10.48 -8.46 -2.00
CA ARG A 67 -11.69 -8.09 -2.76
C ARG A 67 -12.75 -9.19 -2.66
N ASP A 68 -12.36 -10.45 -2.83
CA ASP A 68 -13.25 -11.60 -2.67
C ASP A 68 -13.83 -11.65 -1.25
N TYR A 69 -12.99 -11.43 -0.23
CA TYR A 69 -13.47 -11.33 1.16
C TYR A 69 -14.49 -10.22 1.37
N VAL A 70 -14.26 -9.05 0.80
CA VAL A 70 -15.17 -7.92 0.92
C VAL A 70 -16.48 -8.18 0.19
N ALA A 71 -16.45 -8.75 -1.01
CA ALA A 71 -17.66 -9.12 -1.74
C ALA A 71 -18.50 -10.15 -0.97
N GLU A 72 -17.87 -11.17 -0.38
CA GLU A 72 -18.57 -12.20 0.40
C GLU A 72 -19.21 -11.67 1.70
N HIS A 73 -18.59 -10.69 2.37
CA HIS A 73 -18.99 -10.30 3.73
C HIS A 73 -19.66 -8.93 3.81
N LEU A 74 -19.37 -8.03 2.88
CA LEU A 74 -19.88 -6.67 2.83
C LEU A 74 -20.68 -6.40 1.54
N GLY A 75 -20.71 -7.34 0.60
CA GLY A 75 -21.43 -7.22 -0.67
C GLY A 75 -22.90 -6.87 -0.46
N ASP A 76 -23.36 -5.83 -1.16
CA ASP A 76 -24.72 -5.32 -1.07
C ASP A 76 -25.11 -4.68 -2.42
N ALA A 77 -26.40 -4.74 -2.78
CA ALA A 77 -26.91 -4.14 -4.01
C ALA A 77 -26.77 -2.61 -4.01
N ASP A 78 -26.83 -1.99 -2.83
CA ASP A 78 -26.66 -0.55 -2.62
C ASP A 78 -25.21 -0.19 -2.23
N GLY A 79 -24.27 -1.13 -2.38
CA GLY A 79 -22.85 -0.89 -2.12
C GLY A 79 -22.24 0.12 -3.08
N VAL A 80 -21.36 0.99 -2.57
CA VAL A 80 -20.72 2.05 -3.35
C VAL A 80 -19.20 1.90 -3.39
N LEU A 81 -18.63 2.26 -4.53
CA LEU A 81 -17.20 2.41 -4.74
C LEU A 81 -16.82 3.88 -4.60
N ILE A 82 -15.80 4.13 -3.79
CA ILE A 82 -15.31 5.48 -3.49
C ILE A 82 -13.84 5.54 -3.89
N ILE A 83 -13.54 6.42 -4.84
CA ILE A 83 -12.16 6.71 -5.25
C ILE A 83 -11.72 7.95 -4.48
N ASP A 84 -10.61 7.85 -3.77
CA ASP A 84 -10.01 8.99 -3.07
C ASP A 84 -8.48 8.98 -3.22
N GLU A 85 -7.88 10.16 -3.12
CA GLU A 85 -6.43 10.30 -3.09
C GLU A 85 -5.92 10.71 -1.72
N THR A 86 -4.86 10.04 -1.26
CA THR A 86 -4.19 10.38 0.00
C THR A 86 -2.75 10.77 -0.25
N GLY A 87 -2.35 11.90 0.33
CA GLY A 87 -1.00 12.42 0.21
C GLY A 87 -0.12 12.02 1.39
N PHE A 88 1.03 11.42 1.09
CA PHE A 88 2.05 11.04 2.06
C PHE A 88 3.20 12.04 1.99
N LEU A 89 3.35 12.89 3.01
CA LEU A 89 4.45 13.85 3.07
C LEU A 89 5.80 13.14 3.12
N LYS A 90 6.77 13.69 2.38
CA LYS A 90 8.12 13.12 2.29
C LYS A 90 9.18 14.21 2.40
N LYS A 91 10.33 13.82 2.96
CA LYS A 91 11.57 14.59 2.89
C LYS A 91 12.50 13.90 1.89
N GLY A 92 13.08 14.66 0.97
CA GLY A 92 13.95 14.14 -0.10
C GLY A 92 13.24 13.75 -1.39
N THR A 93 13.99 13.16 -2.33
CA THR A 93 13.59 12.96 -3.73
C THR A 93 13.54 11.50 -4.19
N LYS A 94 13.87 10.56 -3.30
CA LYS A 94 14.14 9.15 -3.65
C LYS A 94 12.92 8.24 -3.62
N SER A 95 11.83 8.60 -2.96
CA SER A 95 10.62 7.76 -2.93
C SER A 95 9.85 7.84 -4.26
N ALA A 96 9.44 6.71 -4.82
CA ALA A 96 8.72 6.62 -6.09
C ALA A 96 7.53 7.61 -6.18
N GLY A 97 7.45 8.42 -7.24
CA GLY A 97 6.38 9.40 -7.41
C GLY A 97 6.45 10.64 -6.50
N VAL A 98 7.49 10.79 -5.66
CA VAL A 98 7.63 11.98 -4.82
C VAL A 98 7.96 13.21 -5.65
N GLN A 99 7.20 14.29 -5.46
CA GLN A 99 7.50 15.61 -5.98
C GLN A 99 6.69 16.67 -5.24
N ARG A 100 6.94 17.96 -5.53
CA ARG A 100 6.05 19.04 -5.12
C ARG A 100 4.74 18.97 -5.93
N GLN A 101 3.65 18.66 -5.25
CA GLN A 101 2.31 18.57 -5.84
C GLN A 101 1.25 18.84 -4.77
N TYR A 102 0.03 19.14 -5.18
CA TYR A 102 -1.07 19.34 -4.24
C TYR A 102 -1.37 18.04 -3.48
N SER A 103 -1.38 18.12 -2.16
CA SER A 103 -1.75 17.03 -1.26
C SER A 103 -3.06 17.37 -0.57
N GLY A 104 -4.11 16.57 -0.81
CA GLY A 104 -5.40 16.73 -0.14
C GLY A 104 -5.27 16.71 1.37
N THR A 105 -4.47 15.77 1.90
CA THR A 105 -4.21 15.61 3.35
C THR A 105 -3.51 16.83 3.98
N ALA A 106 -2.66 17.54 3.22
CA ALA A 106 -1.98 18.73 3.71
C ALA A 106 -2.70 20.05 3.37
N GLY A 107 -3.74 20.00 2.52
CA GLY A 107 -4.48 21.17 2.02
C GLY A 107 -3.63 22.15 1.20
N ARG A 108 -2.43 21.74 0.73
CA ARG A 108 -1.49 22.62 0.03
C ARG A 108 -0.50 21.85 -0.83
N THR A 109 0.26 22.58 -1.64
CA THR A 109 1.37 22.00 -2.41
C THR A 109 2.56 21.71 -1.51
N GLU A 110 2.92 20.44 -1.41
CA GLU A 110 4.04 19.96 -0.61
C GLU A 110 4.82 18.89 -1.37
N ASN A 111 6.02 18.57 -0.88
CA ASN A 111 6.73 17.40 -1.35
C ASN A 111 6.07 16.13 -0.79
N CYS A 112 5.36 15.40 -1.65
CA CYS A 112 4.61 14.21 -1.24
C CYS A 112 4.57 13.13 -2.33
N GLN A 113 4.26 11.92 -1.91
CA GLN A 113 3.72 10.85 -2.77
C GLN A 113 2.20 10.88 -2.69
N LEU A 114 1.50 10.53 -3.76
CA LEU A 114 0.05 10.39 -3.77
C LEU A 114 -0.31 8.93 -4.02
N GLY A 115 -1.12 8.35 -3.16
CA GLY A 115 -1.78 7.07 -3.40
C GLY A 115 -3.22 7.32 -3.82
N VAL A 116 -3.68 6.63 -4.85
CA VAL A 116 -5.09 6.56 -5.26
C VAL A 116 -5.65 5.27 -4.64
N PHE A 117 -6.73 5.39 -3.89
CA PHE A 117 -7.32 4.29 -3.16
C PHE A 117 -8.76 4.07 -3.59
N LEU A 118 -9.12 2.80 -3.72
CA LEU A 118 -10.50 2.38 -3.94
C LEU A 118 -11.04 1.82 -2.64
N ALA A 119 -12.07 2.47 -2.09
CA ALA A 119 -12.82 1.99 -0.94
C ALA A 119 -14.16 1.42 -1.39
N TYR A 120 -14.64 0.43 -0.66
CA TYR A 120 -15.99 -0.10 -0.75
C TYR A 120 -16.74 0.21 0.54
N ALA A 121 -18.00 0.63 0.42
CA ALA A 121 -18.88 0.89 1.56
C ALA A 121 -20.28 0.35 1.30
N SER A 122 -20.88 -0.24 2.32
CA SER A 122 -22.27 -0.71 2.34
C SER A 122 -22.86 -0.57 3.74
N ALA A 123 -24.11 -0.99 3.93
CA ALA A 123 -24.74 -1.07 5.25
C ALA A 123 -23.98 -1.98 6.23
N TYR A 124 -23.16 -2.91 5.73
CA TYR A 124 -22.40 -3.86 6.54
C TYR A 124 -21.02 -3.34 6.97
N GLY A 125 -20.53 -2.25 6.38
CA GLY A 125 -19.25 -1.66 6.75
C GLY A 125 -18.53 -0.98 5.60
N ARG A 126 -17.26 -0.61 5.83
CA ARG A 126 -16.40 0.03 4.82
C ARG A 126 -14.95 -0.41 4.94
N THR A 127 -14.26 -0.55 3.82
CA THR A 127 -12.83 -0.89 3.77
C THR A 127 -12.19 -0.49 2.45
N LEU A 128 -10.85 -0.46 2.41
CA LEU A 128 -10.08 -0.35 1.17
C LEU A 128 -10.04 -1.69 0.44
N ILE A 129 -10.18 -1.66 -0.87
CA ILE A 129 -10.17 -2.83 -1.76
C ILE A 129 -9.17 -2.72 -2.92
N ASP A 130 -8.61 -1.54 -3.17
CA ASP A 130 -7.47 -1.36 -4.07
C ASP A 130 -6.61 -0.15 -3.69
N ARG A 131 -5.40 -0.11 -4.25
CA ARG A 131 -4.41 0.94 -4.08
C ARG A 131 -3.48 1.03 -5.29
N GLU A 132 -3.38 2.22 -5.85
CA GLU A 132 -2.38 2.54 -6.87
C GLU A 132 -1.50 3.71 -6.45
N LEU A 133 -0.23 3.69 -6.86
CA LEU A 133 0.67 4.82 -6.67
C LEU A 133 0.56 5.76 -7.86
N TYR A 134 0.18 7.01 -7.64
CA TYR A 134 0.21 8.01 -8.69
C TYR A 134 1.67 8.38 -9.03
N LEU A 135 2.07 8.08 -10.26
CA LEU A 135 3.39 8.41 -10.80
C LEU A 135 3.27 9.62 -11.75
N PRO A 136 3.79 10.81 -11.36
CA PRO A 136 3.71 12.01 -12.19
C PRO A 136 4.42 11.85 -13.54
N GLN A 137 4.04 12.66 -14.53
CA GLN A 137 4.69 12.67 -15.86
C GLN A 137 6.21 12.87 -15.77
N SER A 138 6.67 13.75 -14.87
CA SER A 138 8.09 14.01 -14.61
C SER A 138 8.86 12.76 -14.17
N TRP A 139 8.19 11.85 -13.45
CA TRP A 139 8.75 10.55 -13.08
C TRP A 139 8.70 9.55 -14.22
N CYS A 140 7.57 9.48 -14.93
CA CYS A 140 7.40 8.57 -16.06
C CYS A 140 8.39 8.85 -17.20
N ALA A 141 8.84 10.09 -17.34
CA ALA A 141 9.81 10.54 -18.34
C ALA A 141 11.29 10.39 -17.90
N ASP A 142 11.57 9.98 -16.66
CA ASP A 142 12.92 9.85 -16.11
C ASP A 142 13.26 8.39 -15.81
N ASP A 143 13.85 7.71 -16.80
CA ASP A 143 14.20 6.28 -16.69
C ASP A 143 15.27 6.00 -15.63
N GLY A 144 16.17 6.96 -15.38
CA GLY A 144 17.19 6.83 -14.33
C GLY A 144 16.54 6.77 -12.95
N ARG A 145 15.63 7.72 -12.68
CA ARG A 145 14.90 7.79 -11.42
C ARG A 145 13.95 6.62 -11.23
N ARG A 146 13.29 6.16 -12.30
CA ARG A 146 12.44 4.96 -12.29
C ARG A 146 13.24 3.70 -11.94
N THR A 147 14.41 3.54 -12.56
CA THR A 147 15.29 2.39 -12.31
C THR A 147 15.79 2.40 -10.87
N GLU A 148 16.25 3.54 -10.36
CA GLU A 148 16.73 3.67 -8.97
C GLU A 148 15.64 3.32 -7.94
N ALA A 149 14.39 3.74 -8.19
CA ALA A 149 13.25 3.46 -7.31
C ALA A 149 12.57 2.11 -7.59
N ALA A 150 13.14 1.28 -8.47
CA ALA A 150 12.59 -0.01 -8.90
C ALA A 150 11.14 0.06 -9.43
N VAL A 151 10.79 1.15 -10.12
CA VAL A 151 9.49 1.30 -10.79
C VAL A 151 9.44 0.33 -11.99
N PRO A 152 8.43 -0.56 -12.07
CA PRO A 152 8.35 -1.50 -13.19
C PRO A 152 8.28 -0.80 -14.55
N ALA A 153 9.00 -1.34 -15.54
CA ALA A 153 9.06 -0.77 -16.88
C ALA A 153 7.70 -0.68 -17.57
N LYS A 154 6.69 -1.46 -17.16
CA LYS A 154 5.30 -1.42 -17.67
C LYS A 154 4.49 -0.22 -17.17
N VAL A 155 4.87 0.40 -16.05
CA VAL A 155 4.14 1.55 -15.50
C VAL A 155 4.26 2.72 -16.47
N ARG A 156 3.12 3.33 -16.80
CA ARG A 156 3.02 4.54 -17.63
C ARG A 156 2.30 5.61 -16.84
N PHE A 157 2.38 6.85 -17.32
CA PHE A 157 1.57 7.92 -16.77
C PHE A 157 0.08 7.57 -16.95
N ALA A 158 -0.68 7.71 -15.88
CA ALA A 158 -2.13 7.63 -15.87
C ALA A 158 -2.66 8.77 -14.98
N THR A 159 -3.80 9.34 -15.36
CA THR A 159 -4.48 10.34 -14.52
C THR A 159 -5.03 9.65 -13.28
N LYS A 160 -5.24 10.41 -12.20
CA LYS A 160 -5.78 9.85 -10.94
C LYS A 160 -7.14 9.15 -11.15
N PRO A 161 -8.11 9.70 -11.92
CA PRO A 161 -9.34 8.99 -12.22
C PRO A 161 -9.11 7.69 -12.99
N ALA A 162 -8.17 7.67 -13.95
CA ALA A 162 -7.84 6.47 -14.71
C ALA A 162 -7.12 5.39 -13.88
N LEU A 163 -6.57 5.73 -12.71
CA LEU A 163 -6.02 4.76 -11.76
C LEU A 163 -7.08 4.16 -10.83
N GLY A 164 -8.21 4.84 -10.65
CA GLY A 164 -9.29 4.41 -9.75
C GLY A 164 -10.44 3.68 -10.45
N LEU A 165 -10.45 3.64 -11.78
CA LEU A 165 -11.45 3.01 -12.64
C LEU A 165 -10.84 1.79 -13.34
#